data_AF-A0A8B5XIC2-F1
#
_entry.id   AF-A0A8B5XIC2-F1
#
_cell.length_a   1.000
_cell.length_b   1.000
_cell.length_c   1.000
_cell.angle_alpha   90.00
_cell.angle_beta   90.00
_cell.angle_gamma   90.00
#
_symmetry.space_group_name_H-M   'P 1'
#
loop_
_entity.id
_entity.type
_entity.pdbx_description
1 polymer ?
#
loop_
_entity_poly.entity_id
_entity_poly.type
_entity_poly.pdbx_seq_one_letter_code
_entity_poly.pdbx_strand_id
1 'polypeptide(L)'
;MEKKIVYRIFTIADYEREALYFREMHAKGWKLRKVSYSILLFVVKYTFEKCQPEQVSYQLDFYPMEKSERASYIQLFKDCGWEHITDFNSFSYFRKAHSEIESDAEFEIYNDATGKLAMINRILRLRLVPVLLLLAIHI
;
A
#
# COMPACT_ATOMS: atom_id res chain seq x y z
N MET A 1 5.69 -14.92 -18.70
CA MET A 1 6.29 -13.87 -17.85
C MET A 1 6.79 -14.50 -16.56
N GLU A 2 8.05 -14.30 -16.22
CA GLU A 2 8.68 -14.82 -15.01
C GLU A 2 8.04 -14.19 -13.76
N LYS A 3 7.82 -15.02 -12.72
CA LYS A 3 7.19 -14.61 -11.46
C LYS A 3 8.12 -14.91 -10.30
N LYS A 4 8.12 -14.03 -9.30
CA LYS A 4 8.82 -14.21 -8.03
C LYS A 4 7.83 -14.12 -6.88
N ILE A 5 7.91 -15.06 -5.95
CA ILE A 5 7.09 -15.08 -4.73
C ILE A 5 8.01 -14.83 -3.54
N VAL A 6 7.63 -13.88 -2.69
CA VAL A 6 8.34 -13.58 -1.44
C VAL A 6 7.34 -13.57 -0.30
N TYR A 7 7.72 -14.18 0.81
CA TYR A 7 6.98 -14.11 2.07
C TYR A 7 7.72 -13.17 3.02
N ARG A 8 7.03 -12.16 3.54
CA ARG A 8 7.61 -11.19 4.45
C ARG A 8 6.52 -10.65 5.38
N ILE A 9 6.92 -10.28 6.59
CA ILE A 9 6.03 -9.68 7.58
C ILE A 9 6.33 -8.18 7.63
N PHE A 10 5.29 -7.38 7.40
CA PHE A 10 5.23 -5.96 7.74
C PHE A 10 4.02 -5.79 8.65
N THR A 11 4.16 -5.02 9.73
CA THR A 11 3.01 -4.64 10.54
C THR A 11 2.22 -3.54 9.82
N ILE A 12 0.99 -3.29 10.27
CA ILE A 12 0.17 -2.20 9.71
C ILE A 12 0.85 -0.83 9.88
N ALA A 13 1.68 -0.66 10.90
CA ALA A 13 2.45 0.56 11.13
C ALA A 13 3.68 0.69 10.20
N ASP A 14 4.06 -0.39 9.51
CA ASP A 14 5.25 -0.45 8.66
C ASP A 14 4.95 -0.18 7.18
N TYR A 15 3.79 0.41 6.87
CA TYR A 15 3.34 0.61 5.48
C TYR A 15 4.38 1.40 4.66
N GLU A 16 5.06 2.40 5.23
CA GLU A 16 6.13 3.12 4.52
C GLU A 16 7.33 2.24 4.18
N ARG A 17 7.72 1.36 5.11
CA ARG A 17 8.79 0.38 4.88
C ARG A 17 8.39 -0.66 3.85
N GLU A 18 7.12 -1.05 3.83
CA GLU A 18 6.56 -1.95 2.83
C GLU A 18 6.60 -1.30 1.43
N ALA A 19 6.21 -0.03 1.30
CA ALA A 19 6.33 0.74 0.06
C ALA A 19 7.78 0.86 -0.42
N LEU A 20 8.70 1.21 0.48
CA LEU A 20 10.12 1.33 0.17
C LEU A 20 10.69 0.00 -0.36
N TYR A 21 10.31 -1.12 0.25
CA TYR A 21 10.70 -2.44 -0.22
C TYR A 21 10.23 -2.71 -1.64
N PHE A 22 9.02 -2.28 -2.04
CA PHE A 22 8.57 -2.44 -3.42
C PHE A 22 9.32 -1.57 -4.40
N ARG A 23 9.68 -0.33 -4.02
CA ARG A 23 10.55 0.54 -4.81
C ARG A 23 11.90 -0.13 -5.08
N GLU A 24 12.54 -0.67 -4.04
CA GLU A 24 13.81 -1.40 -4.18
C GLU A 24 13.69 -2.65 -5.06
N MET A 25 12.57 -3.37 -4.98
CA MET A 25 12.31 -4.54 -5.82
C MET A 25 12.10 -4.17 -7.28
N HIS A 26 11.38 -3.07 -7.55
CA HIS A 26 11.17 -2.58 -8.91
C HIS A 26 12.48 -2.11 -9.55
N ALA A 27 13.34 -1.41 -8.80
CA ALA A 27 14.69 -1.06 -9.25
C ALA A 27 15.57 -2.29 -9.57
N LYS A 28 15.23 -3.47 -9.04
CA LYS A 28 15.86 -4.77 -9.36
C LYS A 28 15.13 -5.53 -10.50
N GLY A 29 14.19 -4.88 -11.17
CA GLY A 29 13.38 -5.45 -12.25
C GLY A 29 12.25 -6.36 -11.77
N TRP A 30 11.72 -6.16 -10.56
CA TRP A 30 10.60 -6.92 -10.01
C TRP A 30 9.44 -6.00 -9.61
N LYS A 31 8.43 -5.90 -10.46
CA LYS A 31 7.23 -5.09 -10.19
C LYS A 31 6.23 -5.88 -9.34
N LEU A 32 5.71 -5.25 -8.29
CA LEU A 32 4.64 -5.85 -7.49
C LEU A 32 3.39 -6.05 -8.36
N ARG A 33 2.76 -7.22 -8.24
CA ARG A 33 1.54 -7.58 -8.96
C ARG A 33 0.38 -7.94 -8.04
N LYS A 34 0.66 -8.63 -6.93
CA LYS A 34 -0.38 -9.07 -6.00
C LYS A 34 0.16 -9.21 -4.59
N VAL A 35 -0.67 -8.81 -3.63
CA VAL A 35 -0.47 -9.09 -2.20
C VAL A 35 -1.60 -10.01 -1.73
N SER A 36 -1.28 -10.98 -0.89
CA SER A 36 -2.27 -11.93 -0.35
C SER A 36 -1.77 -12.52 0.96
N TYR A 37 -2.67 -13.01 1.81
CA TYR A 37 -2.29 -13.71 3.03
C TYR A 37 -2.20 -15.22 2.78
N SER A 38 -1.12 -15.86 3.24
CA SER A 38 -1.00 -17.32 3.25
C SER A 38 -1.47 -17.84 4.60
N ILE A 39 -2.65 -18.47 4.63
CA ILE A 39 -3.21 -19.07 5.86
C ILE A 39 -2.29 -20.16 6.40
N LEU A 40 -1.71 -21.00 5.53
CA LEU A 40 -0.84 -22.10 5.92
C LEU A 40 0.43 -21.64 6.65
N LEU A 41 1.04 -20.56 6.16
CA LEU A 41 2.31 -20.03 6.70
C LEU A 41 2.10 -18.84 7.64
N PHE A 42 0.85 -18.43 7.86
CA PHE A 42 0.44 -17.26 8.63
C PHE A 42 1.21 -15.97 8.28
N VAL A 43 1.56 -15.76 7.01
CA VAL A 43 2.43 -14.67 6.55
C VAL A 43 1.91 -14.04 5.26
N VAL A 44 2.25 -12.76 5.04
CA VAL A 44 1.92 -12.06 3.80
C VAL A 44 2.80 -12.57 2.66
N LYS A 45 2.14 -12.86 1.54
CA LYS A 45 2.72 -13.33 0.30
C LYS A 45 2.66 -12.22 -0.76
N TYR A 46 3.83 -11.81 -1.21
CA TYR A 46 4.02 -10.87 -2.30
C TYR A 46 4.33 -11.61 -3.59
N THR A 47 3.56 -11.33 -4.65
CA THR A 47 3.83 -11.83 -6.00
C THR A 47 4.34 -10.68 -6.85
N PHE A 48 5.53 -10.89 -7.41
CA PHE A 48 6.17 -9.98 -8.34
C PHE A 48 6.21 -10.57 -9.74
N GLU A 49 6.28 -9.70 -10.72
CA GLU A 49 6.54 -10.04 -12.12
C GLU A 49 7.83 -9.40 -12.59
N LYS A 50 8.54 -10.07 -13.48
CA LYS A 50 9.74 -9.51 -14.11
C LYS A 50 9.36 -8.30 -14.96
N CYS A 51 10.15 -7.23 -14.85
CA CYS A 51 10.01 -5.99 -15.61
C CYS A 51 11.40 -5.40 -15.90
N GLN A 52 11.43 -4.36 -16.74
CA GLN A 52 12.64 -3.56 -16.88
C GLN A 52 12.88 -2.80 -15.56
N PRO A 53 14.12 -2.77 -15.05
CA PRO A 53 14.47 -1.91 -13.93
C PRO A 53 14.09 -0.45 -14.21
N GLU A 54 13.30 0.15 -13.31
CA GLU A 54 12.83 1.53 -13.43
C GLU A 54 12.73 2.16 -12.04
N GLN A 55 12.91 3.49 -11.98
CA GLN A 55 12.65 4.27 -10.78
C GLN A 55 11.16 4.56 -10.66
N VAL A 56 10.52 3.91 -9.69
CA VAL A 56 9.07 3.97 -9.48
C VAL A 56 8.78 4.25 -8.01
N SER A 57 7.87 5.18 -7.76
CA SER A 57 7.37 5.44 -6.42
C SER A 57 6.23 4.49 -6.10
N TYR A 58 6.27 3.91 -4.90
CA TYR A 58 5.21 3.08 -4.35
C TYR A 58 4.66 3.78 -3.12
N GLN A 59 3.34 3.85 -3.01
CA GLN A 59 2.66 4.36 -1.82
C GLN A 59 1.43 3.52 -1.51
N LEU A 60 1.10 3.46 -0.22
CA LEU A 60 -0.07 2.76 0.29
C LEU A 60 -0.96 3.78 0.95
N ASP A 61 -2.22 3.82 0.54
CA ASP A 61 -3.22 4.63 1.20
C ASP A 61 -4.18 3.75 2.00
N PHE A 62 -4.59 4.22 3.18
CA PHE A 62 -5.49 3.51 4.07
C PHE A 62 -6.86 4.17 4.07
N TYR A 63 -7.73 3.67 3.20
CA TYR A 63 -9.09 4.14 3.08
C TYR A 63 -10.04 2.92 3.05
N PRO A 64 -10.60 2.53 4.22
CA PRO A 64 -11.60 1.46 4.30
C PRO A 64 -12.93 1.97 3.74
N MET A 65 -13.02 1.98 2.41
CA MET A 65 -14.11 2.55 1.64
C MET A 65 -15.24 1.55 1.40
N GLU A 66 -16.45 2.08 1.18
CA GLU A 66 -17.54 1.28 0.67
C GLU A 66 -17.28 0.87 -0.80
N LYS A 67 -17.85 -0.27 -1.21
CA LYS A 67 -17.66 -0.77 -2.59
C LYS A 67 -18.16 0.20 -3.65
N SER A 68 -19.21 0.97 -3.34
CA SER A 68 -19.81 2.01 -4.19
C SER A 68 -18.82 3.14 -4.50
N GLU A 69 -17.97 3.52 -3.56
CA GLU A 69 -17.03 4.63 -3.68
C GLU A 69 -15.72 4.25 -4.39
N ARG A 70 -15.44 2.94 -4.50
CA ARG A 70 -14.15 2.42 -4.95
C ARG A 70 -13.76 2.90 -6.35
N ALA A 71 -14.72 2.96 -7.28
CA ALA A 71 -14.44 3.38 -8.65
C ALA A 71 -13.98 4.84 -8.70
N SER A 72 -14.73 5.74 -8.06
CA SER A 72 -14.42 7.17 -7.98
C SER A 72 -13.12 7.43 -7.23
N TYR A 73 -12.87 6.70 -6.15
CA TYR A 73 -11.62 6.77 -5.40
C TYR A 73 -10.42 6.40 -6.27
N ILE A 74 -10.43 5.25 -6.96
CA ILE A 74 -9.31 4.85 -7.84
C ILE A 74 -9.14 5.84 -9.01
N GLN A 75 -10.24 6.36 -9.54
CA GLN A 75 -10.19 7.34 -10.63
C GLN A 75 -9.46 8.62 -10.20
N LEU A 76 -9.70 9.12 -8.99
CA LEU A 76 -8.98 10.29 -8.45
C LEU A 76 -7.46 10.09 -8.49
N PHE A 77 -6.97 8.92 -8.05
CA PHE A 77 -5.54 8.59 -8.09
C PHE A 77 -5.01 8.49 -9.51
N LYS A 78 -5.79 7.85 -10.40
CA LYS A 78 -5.45 7.71 -11.82
C LYS A 78 -5.31 9.07 -12.51
N ASP A 79 -6.18 10.02 -12.20
CA ASP A 79 -6.12 11.39 -12.75
C ASP A 79 -4.85 12.14 -12.30
N CYS A 80 -4.26 11.75 -11.16
CA CYS A 80 -2.97 12.22 -10.66
C CYS A 80 -1.76 11.39 -11.14
N GLY A 81 -1.96 10.47 -12.08
CA GLY A 81 -0.90 9.60 -12.64
C GLY A 81 -0.57 8.36 -11.81
N TRP A 82 -1.34 8.04 -10.76
CA TRP A 82 -1.11 6.82 -9.99
C TRP A 82 -1.81 5.61 -10.60
N GLU A 83 -1.07 4.51 -10.73
CA GLU A 83 -1.60 3.21 -11.11
C GLU A 83 -1.97 2.40 -9.85
N HIS A 84 -3.23 1.99 -9.74
CA HIS A 84 -3.67 1.03 -8.72
C HIS A 84 -3.18 -0.38 -9.04
N ILE A 85 -2.56 -1.04 -8.06
CA ILE A 85 -2.01 -2.40 -8.21
C ILE A 85 -2.97 -3.42 -7.61
N THR A 86 -3.30 -3.24 -6.33
CA THR A 86 -4.09 -4.20 -5.56
C THR A 86 -4.59 -3.58 -4.25
N ASP A 87 -5.55 -4.25 -3.62
CA ASP A 87 -6.01 -3.93 -2.28
C ASP A 87 -5.65 -5.08 -1.33
N PHE A 88 -5.12 -4.76 -0.16
CA PHE A 88 -4.83 -5.74 0.87
C PHE A 88 -4.95 -5.12 2.26
N ASN A 89 -5.68 -5.79 3.16
CA ASN A 89 -5.83 -5.38 4.56
C ASN A 89 -6.29 -3.91 4.75
N SER A 90 -7.23 -3.44 3.91
CA SER A 90 -7.75 -2.06 3.86
C SER A 90 -6.77 -1.00 3.36
N PHE A 91 -5.61 -1.41 2.83
CA PHE A 91 -4.73 -0.54 2.06
C PHE A 91 -4.96 -0.74 0.57
N SER A 92 -4.95 0.38 -0.16
CA SER A 92 -4.82 0.40 -1.62
C SER A 92 -3.36 0.70 -1.98
N TYR A 93 -2.79 -0.14 -2.84
CA TYR A 93 -1.38 -0.08 -3.23
C TYR A 93 -1.28 0.61 -4.58
N PHE A 94 -0.51 1.68 -4.64
CA PHE A 94 -0.33 2.49 -5.84
C PHE A 94 1.14 2.54 -6.26
N ARG A 95 1.35 2.76 -7.55
CA ARG A 95 2.66 3.13 -8.09
C ARG A 95 2.58 4.27 -9.10
N LYS A 96 3.66 5.04 -9.24
CA LYS A 96 3.80 6.10 -10.24
C LYS A 96 5.25 6.11 -10.76
N ALA A 97 5.43 6.14 -12.08
CA ALA A 97 6.75 6.17 -12.71
C ALA A 97 7.38 7.55 -12.55
N HIS A 98 8.70 7.64 -12.33
CA HIS A 98 9.39 8.94 -12.24
C HIS A 98 9.37 9.72 -13.57
N SER A 99 9.24 9.01 -14.70
CA SER A 99 9.18 9.61 -16.04
C SER A 99 7.90 10.41 -16.32
N GLU A 100 6.86 10.24 -15.48
CA GLU A 100 5.54 10.87 -15.64
C GLU A 100 5.36 12.09 -14.70
N ILE A 101 6.46 12.68 -14.21
CA ILE A 101 6.42 13.66 -13.11
C ILE A 101 7.20 14.93 -13.45
N GLU A 102 6.58 16.09 -13.20
CA GLU A 102 7.20 17.42 -13.39
C GLU A 102 7.79 18.03 -12.09
N SER A 103 7.39 17.56 -10.89
CA SER A 103 7.91 18.07 -9.62
C SER A 103 7.86 17.08 -8.45
N ASP A 104 8.74 17.27 -7.44
CA ASP A 104 8.88 16.37 -6.29
C ASP A 104 7.60 16.26 -5.43
N ALA A 105 6.75 17.28 -5.43
CA ALA A 105 5.49 17.29 -4.67
C ALA A 105 4.43 16.30 -5.22
N GLU A 106 4.60 15.83 -6.47
CA GLU A 106 3.69 14.84 -7.07
C GLU A 106 4.03 13.39 -6.68
N PHE A 107 5.12 13.16 -5.94
CA PHE A 107 5.49 11.83 -5.47
C PHE A 107 4.68 11.35 -4.28
N GLU A 108 3.92 12.23 -3.63
CA GLU A 108 3.23 11.92 -2.38
C GLU A 108 1.71 12.09 -2.50
N ILE A 109 0.99 11.03 -2.14
CA ILE A 109 -0.45 11.04 -1.92
C ILE A 109 -0.81 12.07 -0.83
N TYR A 110 0.07 12.23 0.17
CA TYR A 110 -0.06 13.20 1.24
C TYR A 110 1.11 14.18 1.20
N ASN A 111 0.89 15.37 0.64
CA ASN A 111 1.89 16.44 0.59
C ASN A 111 1.99 17.26 1.90
N ASP A 112 1.18 16.91 2.92
CA ASP A 112 1.25 17.57 4.22
C ASP A 112 1.19 16.57 5.39
N ALA A 113 1.73 17.00 6.53
CA ALA A 113 1.76 16.20 7.75
C ALA A 113 0.35 15.95 8.33
N THR A 114 -0.62 16.81 8.03
CA THR A 114 -1.99 16.73 8.56
C THR A 114 -2.76 15.57 7.96
N GLY A 115 -2.69 15.40 6.63
CA GLY A 115 -3.30 14.30 5.89
C GLY A 115 -2.69 12.96 6.30
N LYS A 116 -1.35 12.91 6.42
CA LYS A 116 -0.65 11.72 6.91
C LYS A 116 -1.06 11.37 8.35
N LEU A 117 -1.16 12.35 9.24
CA LEU A 117 -1.62 12.14 10.61
C LEU A 117 -3.08 11.68 10.64
N ALA A 118 -3.95 12.21 9.78
CA ALA A 118 -5.34 11.78 9.67
C ALA A 118 -5.45 10.31 9.22
N MET A 119 -4.63 9.88 8.27
CA MET A 119 -4.52 8.47 7.85
C MET A 119 -4.06 7.58 9.01
N ILE A 120 -2.99 7.95 9.71
CA ILE A 120 -2.47 7.19 10.87
C ILE A 120 -3.54 7.08 11.97
N ASN A 121 -4.23 8.18 12.29
CA ASN A 121 -5.31 8.18 13.26
C ASN A 121 -6.47 7.27 12.85
N ARG A 122 -6.77 7.17 11.55
CA ARG A 122 -7.78 6.24 11.03
C ARG A 122 -7.36 4.78 11.23
N ILE A 123 -6.10 4.45 10.94
CA ILE A 123 -5.52 3.14 11.18
C ILE A 123 -5.64 2.76 12.66
N LEU A 124 -5.16 3.63 13.56
CA LEU A 124 -5.17 3.38 15.00
C LEU A 124 -6.60 3.20 15.53
N ARG A 125 -7.53 4.08 15.14
CA ARG A 125 -8.93 3.96 15.55
C ARG A 125 -9.56 2.64 15.12
N LEU A 126 -9.34 2.21 13.87
CA LEU A 126 -9.98 0.99 13.36
C LEU A 126 -9.31 -0.30 13.81
N ARG A 127 -8.01 -0.27 14.15
CA ARG A 127 -7.25 -1.48 14.47
C ARG A 127 -6.97 -1.66 15.96
N LEU A 128 -6.77 -0.57 16.71
CA LEU A 128 -6.37 -0.62 18.12
C LEU A 128 -7.56 -0.52 19.06
N VAL A 129 -8.51 0.39 18.81
CA VAL A 129 -9.66 0.62 19.72
C VAL A 129 -10.51 -0.65 19.91
N PRO A 130 -10.88 -1.43 18.86
CA PRO A 130 -11.64 -2.65 19.06
C PRO A 130 -10.89 -3.70 19.90
N VAL A 131 -9.57 -3.80 19.73
CA VAL A 131 -8.74 -4.72 20.51
C VAL A 131 -8.73 -4.31 21.98
N LEU A 132 -8.58 -3.02 22.28
CA LEU A 132 -8.61 -2.52 23.65
C LEU A 132 -9.99 -2.74 24.31
N LEU A 133 -11.08 -2.53 23.58
CA LEU A 133 -12.44 -2.80 24.08
C LEU A 133 -12.65 -4.29 24.36
N LEU A 134 -12.19 -5.17 23.47
CA LEU A 134 -12.26 -6.61 23.70
C LEU A 134 -11.46 -7.02 24.93
N LEU A 135 -10.25 -6.49 25.11
CA LEU A 135 -9.45 -6.77 26.31
C LEU A 135 -10.13 -6.25 27.58
N ALA A 136 -10.74 -5.06 27.54
CA ALA A 136 -11.43 -4.47 28.69
C ALA A 136 -12.70 -5.22 29.11
N ILE A 137 -13.35 -5.96 28.19
CA ILE A 137 -14.52 -6.81 28.51
C ILE A 137 -14.10 -8.11 29.23
N HIS A 138 -12.84 -8.52 29.09
CA HIS A 138 -12.33 -9.78 29.65
C HIS A 138 -11.46 -9.55 30.91
N ILE A 139 -11.46 -8.32 31.45
CA ILE A 139 -10.87 -7.94 32.76
C ILE A 139 -12.03 -7.63 33.70
#